data_AF-A0A519D825-F1
#
_entry.id   AF-A0A519D825-F1
#
_cell.length_a   1.000
_cell.length_b   1.000
_cell.length_c   1.000
_cell.angle_alpha   90.00
_cell.angle_beta   90.00
_cell.angle_gamma   90.00
#
_symmetry.space_group_name_H-M   'P 1'
#
loop_
_entity.id
_entity.type
_entity.pdbx_description
1 polymer ?
#
loop_
_entity_poly.entity_id
_entity_poly.type
_entity_poly.pdbx_seq_one_letter_code
_entity_poly.pdbx_strand_id
1 'polypeptide(L)'
;MVDDMGQRKVLITGFPAFGGMSTNISEDVIKELSSIGHSKVPLRERPRVDDSGNTLSTDMPIVEIEWQTELLTCDEAGSSQIANSLKNIDVDAILHLGLCTSCITPRIETQARNILEMRIADNAGRKISSSEITINGPQFIQSSSPLNRFPNDSFSTKLEQSDDAGSFVCNETYYRTLSSIDYNNEKDHFGRKLPCLFLHLPDIDKLEISEAVKLVEEIGAWLCEKPRIVVACSVLEGMDGRFISCRRSPEESFSGMWEFAGGKVERGESIPEALIREIDEELGVEIEVKGALVKHVHEMAHLEIELHAWHCKIISGQPRLIVHDKLRWLKVEDFLDEEWIAADLPMISKIQKLLLSRTIL
;
A
#
# COMPACT_ATOMS: atom_id res chain seq x y z
N MET A 1 -18.83 7.18 11.32
CA MET A 1 -17.98 8.29 11.78
C MET A 1 -17.28 8.81 10.54
N VAL A 2 -17.27 10.12 10.34
CA VAL A 2 -16.64 10.74 9.17
C VAL A 2 -15.14 10.46 9.31
N ASP A 3 -14.62 9.67 8.38
CA ASP A 3 -13.21 9.41 8.17
C ASP A 3 -12.47 10.74 8.32
N ASP A 4 -11.47 10.84 9.21
CA ASP A 4 -10.63 12.03 9.31
C ASP A 4 -9.73 12.06 8.07
N MET A 5 -10.35 12.40 6.93
CA MET A 5 -9.70 12.76 5.68
C MET A 5 -9.13 14.17 5.84
N GLY A 6 -8.34 14.36 6.90
CA GLY A 6 -7.47 15.51 7.04
C GLY A 6 -6.70 15.69 5.72
N GLN A 7 -6.60 16.94 5.30
CA GLN A 7 -5.88 17.35 4.11
C GLN A 7 -4.47 16.70 4.11
N ARG A 8 -4.20 15.86 3.10
CA ARG A 8 -2.95 15.10 3.01
C ARG A 8 -1.86 15.98 2.45
N LYS A 9 -0.68 16.02 3.07
CA LYS A 9 0.42 16.88 2.62
C LYS A 9 1.46 16.05 1.86
N VAL A 10 1.72 16.40 0.61
CA VAL A 10 2.75 15.73 -0.21
C VAL A 10 3.85 16.73 -0.54
N LEU A 11 5.08 16.42 -0.11
CA LEU A 11 6.26 17.11 -0.62
C LEU A 11 6.60 16.53 -1.98
N ILE A 12 6.58 17.38 -3.00
CA ILE A 12 7.04 17.02 -4.33
C ILE A 12 8.28 17.83 -4.70
N THR A 13 9.27 17.16 -5.28
CA THR A 13 10.48 17.83 -5.74
C THR A 13 10.76 17.57 -7.20
N GLY A 14 11.38 18.53 -7.88
CA GLY A 14 11.92 18.35 -9.23
C GLY A 14 13.32 18.96 -9.34
N PHE A 15 13.88 18.89 -10.54
CA PHE A 15 15.17 19.51 -10.85
C PHE A 15 15.04 20.47 -12.02
N PRO A 16 15.81 21.57 -12.05
CA PRO A 16 15.89 22.42 -13.22
C PRO A 16 16.55 21.69 -14.39
N ALA A 17 16.58 22.34 -15.55
CA ALA A 17 17.39 21.89 -16.66
C ALA A 17 18.88 21.75 -16.28
N PHE A 18 19.54 20.73 -16.83
CA PHE A 18 20.94 20.41 -16.59
C PHE A 18 21.60 19.83 -17.85
N GLY A 19 22.92 19.68 -17.86
CA GLY A 19 23.62 18.98 -18.94
C GLY A 19 23.47 19.60 -20.34
N GLY A 20 23.20 20.90 -20.41
CA GLY A 20 22.98 21.63 -21.68
C GLY A 20 21.55 21.54 -22.23
N MET A 21 20.62 20.92 -21.51
CA MET A 21 19.20 20.94 -21.84
C MET A 21 18.58 22.31 -21.52
N SER A 22 17.56 22.70 -22.28
CA SER A 22 16.81 23.95 -22.07
C SER A 22 15.62 23.81 -21.13
N THR A 23 15.13 22.58 -20.95
CA THR A 23 13.91 22.25 -20.20
C THR A 23 14.13 20.98 -19.38
N ASN A 24 13.28 20.79 -18.38
CA ASN A 24 13.21 19.56 -17.59
C ASN A 24 11.76 19.39 -17.16
N ILE A 25 11.09 18.34 -17.65
CA ILE A 25 9.68 18.09 -17.35
C ILE A 25 9.38 18.06 -15.84
N SER A 26 10.33 17.65 -15.00
CA SER A 26 10.15 17.66 -13.55
C SER A 26 10.03 19.08 -12.98
N GLU A 27 10.74 20.06 -13.55
CA GLU A 27 10.60 21.48 -13.19
C GLU A 27 9.22 22.01 -13.61
N ASP A 28 8.76 21.63 -14.81
CA ASP A 28 7.47 22.09 -15.34
C ASP A 28 6.30 21.53 -14.51
N VAL A 29 6.35 20.25 -14.13
CA VAL A 29 5.36 19.64 -13.22
C VAL A 29 5.35 20.33 -11.85
N ILE A 30 6.53 20.70 -11.31
CA ILE A 30 6.62 21.44 -10.05
C ILE A 30 5.94 22.82 -10.14
N LYS A 31 6.14 23.55 -11.25
CA LYS A 31 5.50 24.85 -11.47
C LYS A 31 3.97 24.73 -11.53
N GLU A 32 3.46 23.74 -12.25
CA GLU A 32 2.02 23.49 -12.35
C GLU A 32 1.41 23.14 -10.98
N LEU A 33 1.99 22.19 -10.26
CA LEU A 33 1.47 21.79 -8.94
C LEU A 33 1.62 22.89 -7.88
N SER A 34 2.67 23.72 -7.97
CA SER A 34 2.80 24.91 -7.13
C SER A 34 1.69 25.93 -7.40
N SER A 35 1.26 26.07 -8.66
CA SER A 35 0.15 26.95 -9.03
C SER A 35 -1.20 26.38 -8.61
N ILE A 36 -1.36 25.05 -8.66
CA ILE A 36 -2.57 24.34 -8.25
C ILE A 36 -2.74 24.39 -6.73
N GLY A 37 -1.66 24.12 -5.97
CA GLY A 37 -1.60 24.13 -4.51
C GLY A 37 -2.35 22.97 -3.84
N HIS A 38 -3.53 22.62 -4.35
CA HIS A 38 -4.35 21.53 -3.84
C HIS A 38 -5.05 20.73 -4.93
N SER A 39 -5.14 19.42 -4.74
CA SER A 39 -5.82 18.50 -5.67
C SER A 39 -6.87 17.66 -4.97
N LYS A 40 -7.93 17.28 -5.70
CA LYS A 40 -8.93 16.30 -5.28
C LYS A 40 -8.87 15.11 -6.22
N VAL A 41 -8.34 14.00 -5.73
CA VAL A 41 -7.98 12.86 -6.58
C VAL A 41 -8.86 11.67 -6.24
N PRO A 42 -9.67 11.15 -7.19
CA PRO A 42 -10.42 9.92 -6.98
C PRO A 42 -9.46 8.71 -7.01
N LEU A 43 -9.42 7.93 -5.94
CA LEU A 43 -8.66 6.68 -5.90
C LEU A 43 -9.43 5.58 -6.62
N ARG A 44 -8.86 5.14 -7.74
CA ARG A 44 -9.34 3.98 -8.51
C ARG A 44 -8.86 2.69 -7.86
N GLU A 45 -9.71 1.66 -7.85
CA GLU A 45 -9.39 0.31 -7.38
C GLU A 45 -8.90 0.20 -5.93
N ARG A 46 -9.85 0.34 -5.01
CA ARG A 46 -9.73 -0.32 -3.71
C ARG A 46 -10.51 -1.64 -3.77
N PRO A 47 -10.03 -2.74 -3.15
CA PRO A 47 -10.91 -3.84 -2.80
C PRO A 47 -11.99 -3.26 -1.90
N ARG A 48 -13.14 -2.97 -2.49
CA ARG A 48 -14.33 -2.52 -1.81
C ARG A 48 -15.37 -3.54 -2.15
N VAL A 49 -15.92 -4.15 -1.12
CA VAL A 49 -17.10 -4.96 -1.25
C VAL A 49 -18.26 -4.20 -0.61
N ASP A 50 -19.44 -4.32 -1.20
CA ASP A 50 -20.65 -3.85 -0.54
C ASP A 50 -20.95 -4.73 0.68
N ASP A 51 -21.96 -4.35 1.46
CA ASP A 51 -22.35 -5.16 2.62
C ASP A 51 -22.92 -6.54 2.22
N SER A 52 -23.17 -6.76 0.92
CA SER A 52 -23.54 -8.05 0.33
C SER A 52 -22.34 -8.83 -0.22
N GLY A 53 -21.11 -8.35 -0.03
CA GLY A 53 -19.87 -9.01 -0.46
C GLY A 53 -19.53 -8.87 -1.95
N ASN A 54 -20.27 -8.06 -2.71
CA ASN A 54 -19.99 -7.84 -4.13
C ASN A 54 -18.95 -6.74 -4.32
N THR A 55 -18.08 -6.89 -5.31
CA THR A 55 -17.08 -5.88 -5.68
C THR A 55 -17.75 -4.56 -6.09
N LEU A 56 -17.44 -3.49 -5.38
CA LEU A 56 -17.86 -2.12 -5.68
C LEU A 56 -16.91 -1.52 -6.72
N SER A 57 -17.37 -1.37 -7.95
CA SER A 57 -16.61 -0.74 -9.04
C SER A 57 -16.76 0.79 -9.11
N THR A 58 -17.72 1.38 -8.38
CA THR A 58 -18.15 2.77 -8.61
C THR A 58 -17.82 3.77 -7.50
N ASP A 59 -17.57 3.31 -6.27
CA ASP A 59 -17.26 4.22 -5.15
C ASP A 59 -15.75 4.49 -5.08
N MET A 60 -15.31 5.55 -5.75
CA MET A 60 -13.94 6.07 -5.66
C MET A 60 -13.86 7.11 -4.53
N PRO A 61 -13.17 6.82 -3.42
CA PRO A 61 -12.94 7.84 -2.40
C PRO A 61 -12.08 8.95 -2.98
N ILE A 62 -12.36 10.17 -2.57
CA ILE A 62 -11.58 11.34 -2.99
C ILE A 62 -10.53 11.59 -1.91
N VAL A 63 -9.26 11.66 -2.32
CA VAL A 63 -8.16 12.13 -1.48
C VAL A 63 -7.94 13.60 -1.77
N GLU A 64 -7.97 14.42 -0.72
CA GLU A 64 -7.59 15.82 -0.82
C GLU A 64 -6.11 15.98 -0.48
N ILE A 65 -5.35 16.55 -1.41
CA ILE A 65 -3.90 16.73 -1.30
C ILE A 65 -3.57 18.22 -1.24
N GLU A 66 -2.67 18.59 -0.35
CA GLU A 66 -1.90 19.83 -0.33
C GLU A 66 -0.49 19.56 -0.84
N TRP A 67 -0.07 20.32 -1.84
CA TRP A 67 1.24 20.19 -2.46
C TRP A 67 2.24 21.15 -1.81
N GLN A 68 3.27 20.60 -1.19
CA GLN A 68 4.49 21.34 -0.85
C GLN A 68 5.48 21.10 -1.97
N THR A 69 5.95 22.14 -2.64
CA THR A 69 6.77 22.01 -3.86
C THR A 69 8.16 22.59 -3.65
N GLU A 70 9.18 21.85 -4.09
CA GLU A 70 10.58 22.26 -3.97
C GLU A 70 11.34 21.99 -5.28
N LEU A 71 11.97 23.02 -5.84
CA LEU A 71 12.86 22.85 -6.99
C LEU A 71 14.31 22.71 -6.50
N LEU A 72 14.83 21.49 -6.53
CA LEU A 72 16.17 21.17 -6.03
C LEU A 72 17.22 21.55 -7.06
N THR A 73 18.36 22.11 -6.63
CA THR A 73 19.50 22.28 -7.52
C THR A 73 20.02 20.92 -8.00
N CYS A 74 20.46 20.85 -9.26
CA CYS A 74 21.04 19.63 -9.81
C CYS A 74 22.53 19.53 -9.41
N ASP A 75 22.79 19.39 -8.12
CA ASP A 75 24.12 19.27 -7.49
C ASP A 75 24.03 18.62 -6.09
N GLU A 76 25.16 18.57 -5.38
CA GLU A 76 25.22 17.98 -4.03
C GLU A 76 24.31 18.71 -3.03
N ALA A 77 24.19 20.04 -3.11
CA ALA A 77 23.39 20.83 -2.19
C ALA A 77 21.91 20.48 -2.33
N GLY A 78 21.41 20.45 -3.56
CA GLY A 78 20.02 20.04 -3.84
C GLY A 78 19.77 18.59 -3.48
N SER A 79 20.73 17.69 -3.75
CA SER A 79 20.58 16.27 -3.40
C SER A 79 20.50 15.99 -1.90
N SER A 80 21.08 16.86 -1.09
CA SER A 80 21.09 16.72 0.38
C SER A 80 19.98 17.50 1.07
N GLN A 81 19.28 18.39 0.36
CA GLN A 81 18.35 19.35 0.95
C GLN A 81 17.25 18.65 1.76
N ILE A 82 16.50 17.74 1.14
CA ILE A 82 15.36 17.07 1.78
C ILE A 82 15.83 16.19 2.93
N ALA A 83 16.88 15.39 2.72
CA ALA A 83 17.46 14.54 3.75
C ALA A 83 17.87 15.31 5.02
N ASN A 84 18.38 16.54 4.86
CA ASN A 84 18.81 17.41 5.94
C ASN A 84 17.63 18.12 6.65
N SER A 85 16.49 18.31 5.98
CA SER A 85 15.34 19.03 6.52
C SER A 85 14.20 18.14 7.02
N LEU A 86 14.26 16.80 6.83
CA LEU A 86 13.18 15.87 7.17
C LEU A 86 12.51 16.12 8.53
N LYS A 87 13.30 16.35 9.59
CA LYS A 87 12.78 16.58 10.95
C LYS A 87 11.87 17.81 11.10
N ASN A 88 11.93 18.71 10.12
CA ASN A 88 11.19 19.98 10.12
C ASN A 88 10.11 20.02 9.03
N ILE A 89 9.90 18.93 8.29
CA ILE A 89 8.89 18.84 7.23
C ILE A 89 7.68 18.11 7.79
N ASP A 90 6.51 18.74 7.68
CA ASP A 90 5.21 18.18 8.04
C ASP A 90 4.51 17.67 6.78
N VAL A 91 4.79 16.41 6.41
CA VAL A 91 4.23 15.74 5.22
C VAL A 91 3.90 14.28 5.46
N ASP A 92 3.00 13.77 4.63
CA ASP A 92 2.52 12.40 4.63
C ASP A 92 3.21 11.53 3.59
N ALA A 93 3.86 12.16 2.61
CA ALA A 93 4.64 11.49 1.58
C ALA A 93 5.65 12.45 0.93
N ILE A 94 6.71 11.86 0.36
CA ILE A 94 7.71 12.55 -0.45
C ILE A 94 7.73 11.90 -1.85
N LEU A 95 7.57 12.70 -2.89
CA LEU A 95 7.67 12.27 -4.28
C LEU A 95 8.74 13.08 -5.00
N HIS A 96 9.88 12.46 -5.26
CA HIS A 96 10.93 13.05 -6.08
C HIS A 96 10.65 12.78 -7.57
N LEU A 97 10.78 13.81 -8.39
CA LEU A 97 10.66 13.73 -9.85
C LEU A 97 12.03 13.94 -10.50
N GLY A 98 12.30 13.22 -11.58
CA GLY A 98 13.48 13.41 -12.40
C GLY A 98 13.23 13.16 -13.87
N LEU A 99 14.05 13.77 -14.73
CA LEU A 99 14.00 13.52 -16.18
C LEU A 99 14.76 12.25 -16.54
N CYS A 100 14.15 11.38 -17.33
CA CYS A 100 14.81 10.24 -17.98
C CYS A 100 14.67 10.36 -19.50
N THR A 101 15.69 10.94 -20.14
CA THR A 101 15.69 11.18 -21.59
C THR A 101 15.61 9.90 -22.42
N SER A 102 16.04 8.77 -21.88
CA SER A 102 15.99 7.46 -22.54
C SER A 102 14.69 6.69 -22.37
N CYS A 103 13.86 6.99 -21.37
CA CYS A 103 12.60 6.25 -21.20
C CYS A 103 11.52 6.76 -22.16
N ILE A 104 10.53 5.89 -22.40
CA ILE A 104 9.31 6.20 -23.17
C ILE A 104 8.10 6.20 -22.24
N THR A 105 8.17 5.43 -21.16
CA THR A 105 7.15 5.32 -20.13
C THR A 105 7.73 5.81 -18.80
N PRO A 106 6.95 6.51 -17.96
CA PRO A 106 7.40 6.86 -16.62
C PRO A 106 7.81 5.65 -15.80
N ARG A 107 8.81 5.84 -14.95
CA ARG A 107 9.41 4.78 -14.14
C ARG A 107 9.34 5.09 -12.67
N ILE A 108 8.72 4.20 -11.92
CA ILE A 108 8.83 4.16 -10.47
C ILE A 108 10.14 3.46 -10.10
N GLU A 109 11.01 4.17 -9.39
CA GLU A 109 12.23 3.57 -8.86
C GLU A 109 11.92 2.82 -7.56
N THR A 110 12.21 1.53 -7.57
CA THR A 110 11.96 0.59 -6.47
C THR A 110 13.03 0.65 -5.39
N GLN A 111 14.22 1.17 -5.72
CA GLN A 111 15.34 1.30 -4.81
C GLN A 111 16.28 2.44 -5.24
N ALA A 112 17.10 2.92 -4.29
CA ALA A 112 18.24 3.77 -4.55
C ALA A 112 19.54 3.01 -4.24
N ARG A 113 20.61 3.29 -5.00
CA ARG A 113 21.91 2.61 -4.86
C ARG A 113 22.93 3.54 -4.23
N ASN A 114 23.83 3.01 -3.39
CA ASN A 114 24.92 3.78 -2.79
C ASN A 114 26.08 3.98 -3.76
N ILE A 115 25.82 4.62 -4.90
CA ILE A 115 26.81 4.86 -5.95
C ILE A 115 26.59 6.22 -6.60
N LEU A 116 27.70 6.90 -6.87
CA LEU A 116 27.76 8.14 -7.62
C LEU A 116 28.77 7.97 -8.75
N GLU A 117 28.28 7.93 -9.99
CA GLU A 117 29.07 7.78 -11.20
C GLU A 117 28.46 8.67 -12.29
N MET A 118 29.16 9.76 -12.60
CA MET A 118 28.64 10.88 -13.37
C MET A 118 29.27 10.95 -14.77
N ARG A 119 28.45 10.72 -15.80
CA ARG A 119 28.88 10.83 -17.21
C ARG A 119 29.14 12.27 -17.64
N ILE A 120 28.36 13.20 -17.09
CA ILE A 120 28.46 14.65 -17.28
C ILE A 120 28.68 15.32 -15.92
N ALA A 121 29.13 16.58 -15.91
CA ALA A 121 29.20 17.34 -14.67
C ALA A 121 27.78 17.74 -14.23
N ASP A 122 27.57 17.84 -12.92
CA ASP A 122 26.39 18.47 -12.33
C ASP A 122 26.45 20.00 -12.47
N ASN A 123 25.41 20.71 -12.02
CA ASN A 123 25.31 22.15 -12.22
C ASN A 123 26.34 22.95 -11.40
N ALA A 124 26.97 22.33 -10.40
CA ALA A 124 28.10 22.90 -9.64
C ALA A 124 29.48 22.52 -10.24
N GLY A 125 29.50 21.76 -11.33
CA GLY A 125 30.72 21.32 -12.00
C GLY A 125 31.34 20.04 -11.42
N ARG A 126 30.67 19.37 -10.47
CA ARG A 126 31.15 18.10 -9.91
C ARG A 126 30.94 16.99 -10.95
N LYS A 127 32.00 16.24 -11.22
CA LYS A 127 31.98 15.06 -12.11
C LYS A 127 32.73 13.92 -11.45
N ILE A 128 31.99 13.01 -10.83
CA ILE A 128 32.55 11.88 -10.09
C ILE A 128 32.69 10.67 -11.01
N SER A 129 33.87 10.05 -11.06
CA SER A 129 34.10 8.83 -11.85
C SER A 129 33.50 7.59 -11.21
N SER A 130 33.55 7.48 -9.89
CA SER A 130 32.90 6.45 -9.07
C SER A 130 33.15 6.79 -7.60
N SER A 131 32.10 6.84 -6.79
CA SER A 131 32.21 6.90 -5.32
C SER A 131 30.97 6.33 -4.66
N GLU A 132 31.05 6.04 -3.36
CA GLU A 132 29.86 5.84 -2.53
C GLU A 132 29.22 7.22 -2.23
N ILE A 133 27.89 7.25 -2.09
CA ILE A 133 27.16 8.44 -1.62
C ILE A 133 27.35 8.59 -0.11
N THR A 134 27.29 7.48 0.62
CA THR A 134 27.60 7.40 2.06
C THR A 134 28.62 6.31 2.29
N ILE A 135 29.77 6.70 2.84
CA ILE A 135 30.88 5.79 3.13
C ILE A 135 30.40 4.69 4.08
N ASN A 136 30.58 3.43 3.70
CA ASN A 136 30.12 2.24 4.44
C ASN A 136 28.59 2.18 4.67
N GLY A 137 27.80 2.88 3.84
CA GLY A 137 26.34 2.77 3.84
C GLY A 137 25.83 1.48 3.17
N PRO A 138 24.54 1.12 3.36
CA PRO A 138 23.91 0.00 2.65
C PRO A 138 24.09 0.12 1.13
N GLN A 139 24.36 -0.99 0.42
CA GLN A 139 24.57 -0.94 -1.04
C GLN A 139 23.34 -0.43 -1.80
N PHE A 140 22.15 -0.75 -1.31
CA PHE A 140 20.88 -0.26 -1.82
C PHE A 140 19.92 -0.04 -0.66
N ILE A 141 18.97 0.88 -0.84
CA ILE A 141 17.85 1.11 0.07
C ILE A 141 16.58 0.99 -0.74
N GLN A 142 15.68 0.11 -0.31
CA GLN A 142 14.38 -0.07 -0.94
C GLN A 142 13.50 1.17 -0.70
N SER A 143 12.62 1.45 -1.66
CA SER A 143 11.57 2.45 -1.49
C SER A 143 10.83 2.23 -0.18
N SER A 144 10.57 3.30 0.58
CA SER A 144 9.70 3.22 1.76
C SER A 144 8.21 3.20 1.40
N SER A 145 7.89 3.34 0.12
CA SER A 145 6.51 3.32 -0.39
C SER A 145 6.00 1.89 -0.56
N PRO A 146 4.69 1.62 -0.35
CA PRO A 146 4.12 0.29 -0.47
C PRO A 146 3.84 -0.07 -1.94
N LEU A 147 4.89 -0.28 -2.74
CA LEU A 147 4.78 -0.47 -4.20
C LEU A 147 3.96 -1.69 -4.61
N ASN A 148 3.90 -2.72 -3.76
CA ASN A 148 3.05 -3.90 -3.96
C ASN A 148 1.54 -3.58 -3.92
N ARG A 149 1.16 -2.40 -3.44
CA ARG A 149 -0.23 -1.93 -3.39
C ARG A 149 -0.62 -1.04 -4.56
N PHE A 150 0.32 -0.65 -5.41
CA PHE A 150 0.03 0.28 -6.49
C PHE A 150 -0.81 -0.44 -7.57
N PRO A 151 -1.97 0.10 -7.96
CA PRO A 151 -2.78 -0.47 -9.02
C PRO A 151 -2.22 -0.01 -10.37
N ASN A 152 -1.06 -0.55 -10.77
CA ASN A 152 -0.33 -0.05 -11.95
C ASN A 152 -1.20 0.05 -13.21
N ASP A 153 -2.20 -0.81 -13.37
CA ASP A 153 -3.12 -0.82 -14.52
C ASP A 153 -4.23 0.27 -14.45
N SER A 154 -4.40 0.93 -13.30
CA SER A 154 -5.46 1.92 -13.06
C SER A 154 -5.03 3.37 -13.17
N PHE A 155 -3.71 3.62 -13.14
CA PHE A 155 -3.18 4.95 -13.37
C PHE A 155 -3.55 5.43 -14.77
N SER A 156 -3.77 6.74 -14.90
CA SER A 156 -4.09 7.39 -16.17
C SER A 156 -2.99 7.24 -17.21
N THR A 157 -1.75 7.05 -16.76
CA THR A 157 -0.57 6.84 -17.59
C THR A 157 0.07 5.51 -17.21
N LYS A 158 0.47 4.72 -18.23
CA LYS A 158 1.18 3.46 -18.01
C LYS A 158 2.49 3.73 -17.25
N LEU A 159 2.85 2.83 -16.35
CA LEU A 159 4.08 2.91 -15.55
C LEU A 159 4.94 1.66 -15.76
N GLU A 160 6.25 1.83 -15.58
CA GLU A 160 7.20 0.75 -15.41
C GLU A 160 7.82 0.82 -14.00
N GLN A 161 8.21 -0.32 -13.44
CA GLN A 161 9.08 -0.34 -12.27
C GLN A 161 10.52 -0.51 -12.72
N SER A 162 11.43 0.18 -12.04
CA SER A 162 12.87 0.17 -12.29
C SER A 162 13.61 -0.02 -10.98
N ASP A 163 14.68 -0.80 -10.98
CA ASP A 163 15.58 -0.98 -9.84
C ASP A 163 16.86 -0.13 -9.98
N ASP A 164 16.89 0.73 -11.00
CA ASP A 164 18.01 1.60 -11.35
C ASP A 164 17.57 3.06 -11.56
N ALA A 165 17.64 3.85 -10.48
CA ALA A 165 17.48 5.30 -10.52
C ALA A 165 18.66 6.05 -11.19
N GLY A 166 19.58 5.33 -11.84
CA GLY A 166 20.84 5.80 -12.35
C GLY A 166 21.92 5.90 -11.26
N SER A 167 22.96 6.68 -11.57
CA SER A 167 24.11 6.94 -10.69
C SER A 167 24.46 8.43 -10.62
N PHE A 168 23.50 9.28 -11.01
CA PHE A 168 23.63 10.74 -11.02
C PHE A 168 22.89 11.38 -9.84
N VAL A 169 22.64 12.68 -9.90
CA VAL A 169 21.99 13.46 -8.83
C VAL A 169 20.62 12.89 -8.42
N CYS A 170 19.84 12.33 -9.35
CA CYS A 170 18.54 11.69 -9.06
C CYS A 170 18.67 10.53 -8.04
N ASN A 171 19.58 9.59 -8.31
CA ASN A 171 19.90 8.49 -7.40
C ASN A 171 20.49 9.00 -6.08
N GLU A 172 21.36 10.00 -6.14
CA GLU A 172 21.95 10.62 -4.94
C GLU A 172 20.89 11.20 -4.01
N THR A 173 19.96 12.00 -4.54
CA THR A 173 18.83 12.55 -3.79
C THR A 173 17.99 11.44 -3.19
N TYR A 174 17.65 10.43 -3.99
CA TYR A 174 16.77 9.35 -3.51
C TYR A 174 17.41 8.56 -2.37
N TYR A 175 18.69 8.20 -2.53
CA TYR A 175 19.45 7.46 -1.53
C TYR A 175 19.59 8.25 -0.23
N ARG A 176 19.93 9.55 -0.31
CA ARG A 176 20.08 10.41 0.88
C ARG A 176 18.75 10.56 1.62
N THR A 177 17.65 10.78 0.91
CA THR A 177 16.31 10.90 1.52
C THR A 177 15.91 9.59 2.20
N LEU A 178 15.99 8.45 1.51
CA LEU A 178 15.64 7.14 2.09
C LEU A 178 16.53 6.79 3.30
N SER A 179 17.84 7.03 3.20
CA SER A 179 18.76 6.79 4.31
C SER A 179 18.42 7.64 5.53
N SER A 180 18.00 8.90 5.33
CA SER A 180 17.63 9.80 6.42
C SER A 180 16.28 9.41 7.05
N ILE A 181 15.31 8.95 6.24
CA ILE A 181 14.05 8.37 6.73
C ILE A 181 14.34 7.16 7.64
N ASP A 182 15.21 6.24 7.21
CA ASP A 182 15.58 5.05 7.97
C ASP A 182 16.31 5.40 9.27
N TYR A 183 17.30 6.28 9.17
CA TYR A 183 18.14 6.67 10.30
C TYR A 183 17.33 7.39 11.40
N ASN A 184 16.43 8.29 11.00
CA ASN A 184 15.61 9.05 11.95
C ASN A 184 14.30 8.34 12.32
N ASN A 185 13.97 7.21 11.69
CA ASN A 185 12.68 6.51 11.83
C ASN A 185 11.49 7.45 11.57
N GLU A 186 11.58 8.23 10.49
CA GLU A 186 10.55 9.20 10.11
C GLU A 186 9.23 8.50 9.76
N LYS A 187 8.13 9.09 10.18
CA LYS A 187 6.79 8.53 10.02
C LYS A 187 5.82 9.56 9.47
N ASP A 188 4.83 9.08 8.73
CA ASP A 188 3.67 9.90 8.38
C ASP A 188 2.71 10.03 9.59
N HIS A 189 1.63 10.79 9.42
CA HIS A 189 0.60 10.96 10.46
C HIS A 189 -0.11 9.66 10.86
N PHE A 190 -0.08 8.62 10.02
CA PHE A 190 -0.61 7.29 10.33
C PHE A 190 0.36 6.44 11.15
N GLY A 191 1.59 6.92 11.39
CA GLY A 191 2.64 6.18 12.08
C GLY A 191 3.31 5.11 11.22
N ARG A 192 3.07 5.12 9.89
CA ARG A 192 3.80 4.31 8.91
C ARG A 192 5.17 4.92 8.69
N LYS A 193 6.15 4.12 8.28
CA LYS A 193 7.41 4.65 7.73
C LYS A 193 7.08 5.65 6.63
N LEU A 194 7.63 6.86 6.69
CA LEU A 194 7.30 7.94 5.76
C LEU A 194 7.44 7.48 4.31
N PRO A 195 6.36 7.41 3.52
CA PRO A 195 6.41 7.01 2.12
C PRO A 195 7.28 7.98 1.30
N CYS A 196 8.29 7.44 0.62
CA CYS A 196 9.18 8.17 -0.26
C CYS A 196 9.38 7.41 -1.57
N LEU A 197 9.19 8.11 -2.68
CA LEU A 197 9.26 7.54 -4.02
C LEU A 197 10.07 8.45 -4.95
N PHE A 198 10.76 7.84 -5.92
CA PHE A 198 11.32 8.57 -7.05
C PHE A 198 10.59 8.13 -8.34
N LEU A 199 10.12 9.12 -9.11
CA LEU A 199 9.45 8.94 -10.40
C LEU A 199 10.29 9.59 -11.49
N HIS A 200 10.86 8.78 -12.38
CA HIS A 200 11.46 9.27 -13.61
C HIS A 200 10.39 9.48 -14.68
N LEU A 201 10.34 10.69 -15.23
CA LEU A 201 9.44 11.08 -16.31
C LEU A 201 10.19 11.09 -17.66
N PRO A 202 9.56 10.62 -18.76
CA PRO A 202 10.06 10.85 -20.10
C PRO A 202 10.15 12.34 -20.43
N ASP A 203 10.91 12.68 -21.46
CA ASP A 203 10.97 14.04 -21.97
C ASP A 203 9.61 14.55 -22.49
N ILE A 204 9.45 15.86 -22.62
CA ILE A 204 8.20 16.54 -23.00
C ILE A 204 7.69 16.12 -24.39
N ASP A 205 8.60 15.70 -25.28
CA ASP A 205 8.23 15.18 -26.61
C ASP A 205 7.55 13.79 -26.54
N LYS A 206 7.56 13.14 -25.37
CA LYS A 206 7.06 11.77 -25.15
C LYS A 206 5.92 11.70 -24.12
N LEU A 207 5.82 12.68 -23.23
CA LEU A 207 4.78 12.77 -22.21
C LEU A 207 4.37 14.24 -22.04
N GLU A 208 3.09 14.51 -22.23
CA GLU A 208 2.55 15.86 -22.05
C GLU A 208 2.61 16.26 -20.57
N ILE A 209 2.89 17.53 -20.28
CA ILE A 209 2.97 18.04 -18.90
C ILE A 209 1.67 17.77 -18.14
N SER A 210 0.52 17.95 -18.80
CA SER A 210 -0.79 17.70 -18.18
C SER A 210 -1.01 16.22 -17.81
N GLU A 211 -0.46 15.28 -18.60
CA GLU A 211 -0.50 13.85 -18.30
C GLU A 211 0.45 13.51 -17.14
N ALA A 212 1.64 14.11 -17.12
CA ALA A 212 2.59 13.98 -16.02
C ALA A 212 2.03 14.50 -14.69
N VAL A 213 1.41 15.69 -14.69
CA VAL A 213 0.74 16.27 -13.51
C VAL A 213 -0.33 15.33 -12.99
N LYS A 214 -1.22 14.83 -13.86
CA LYS A 214 -2.29 13.92 -13.46
C LYS A 214 -1.76 12.61 -12.87
N LEU A 215 -0.72 12.03 -13.49
CA LEU A 215 -0.07 10.84 -12.96
C LEU A 215 0.52 11.08 -11.56
N VAL A 216 1.16 12.23 -11.37
CA VAL A 216 1.74 12.63 -10.09
C VAL A 216 0.67 12.84 -9.02
N GLU A 217 -0.49 13.43 -9.37
CA GLU A 217 -1.65 13.53 -8.48
C GLU A 217 -2.15 12.15 -8.05
N GLU A 218 -2.28 11.21 -8.99
CA GLU A 218 -2.72 9.84 -8.72
C GLU A 218 -1.73 9.09 -7.82
N ILE A 219 -0.41 9.21 -8.06
CA ILE A 219 0.63 8.62 -7.22
C ILE A 219 0.63 9.25 -5.82
N GLY A 220 0.55 10.58 -5.73
CA GLY A 220 0.49 11.29 -4.44
C GLY A 220 -0.69 10.82 -3.59
N ALA A 221 -1.87 10.66 -4.21
CA ALA A 221 -3.05 10.13 -3.53
C ALA A 221 -2.81 8.73 -2.97
N TRP A 222 -2.15 7.86 -3.74
CA TRP A 222 -1.85 6.49 -3.33
C TRP A 222 -0.81 6.41 -2.21
N LEU A 223 0.21 7.29 -2.21
CA LEU A 223 1.20 7.35 -1.13
C LEU A 223 0.56 7.76 0.20
N CYS A 224 -0.35 8.73 0.15
CA CYS A 224 -1.09 9.19 1.31
C CYS A 224 -2.21 8.25 1.76
N GLU A 225 -2.50 7.18 1.01
CA GLU A 225 -3.62 6.32 1.33
C GLU A 225 -3.27 5.27 2.38
N LYS A 226 -4.02 5.30 3.48
CA LYS A 226 -3.98 4.29 4.53
C LYS A 226 -4.22 2.90 3.92
N PRO A 227 -3.36 1.90 4.19
CA PRO A 227 -3.62 0.54 3.75
C PRO A 227 -4.96 0.05 4.31
N ARG A 228 -5.74 -0.60 3.46
CA ARG A 228 -6.91 -1.38 3.83
C ARG A 228 -6.71 -2.81 3.36
N ILE A 229 -7.02 -3.76 4.21
CA ILE A 229 -7.05 -5.18 3.90
C ILE A 229 -8.48 -5.66 4.13
N VAL A 230 -9.04 -6.36 3.15
CA VAL A 230 -10.34 -7.04 3.29
C VAL A 230 -10.06 -8.52 3.49
N VAL A 231 -10.66 -9.11 4.51
CA VAL A 231 -10.50 -10.53 4.87
C VAL A 231 -11.88 -11.17 4.92
N ALA A 232 -12.01 -12.33 4.27
CA ALA A 232 -13.20 -13.14 4.33
C ALA A 232 -13.01 -14.25 5.37
N CYS A 233 -13.96 -14.40 6.30
CA CYS A 233 -13.93 -15.40 7.36
C CYS A 233 -15.12 -16.36 7.23
N SER A 234 -14.86 -17.66 7.25
CA SER A 234 -15.88 -18.70 7.16
C SER A 234 -16.40 -19.10 8.55
N VAL A 235 -17.67 -18.81 8.82
CA VAL A 235 -18.39 -19.46 9.91
C VAL A 235 -18.90 -20.80 9.36
N LEU A 236 -17.97 -21.76 9.29
CA LEU A 236 -18.11 -22.99 8.50
C LEU A 236 -18.83 -24.10 9.28
N GLU A 237 -20.04 -24.43 8.86
CA GLU A 237 -20.88 -25.51 9.39
C GLU A 237 -20.54 -26.85 8.75
N GLY A 238 -20.29 -27.87 9.58
CA GLY A 238 -20.13 -29.26 9.16
C GLY A 238 -21.47 -29.98 8.95
N MET A 239 -21.39 -31.22 8.49
CA MET A 239 -22.58 -32.03 8.21
C MET A 239 -23.42 -32.36 9.46
N ASP A 240 -22.83 -32.28 10.65
CA ASP A 240 -23.48 -32.55 11.94
C ASP A 240 -23.97 -31.28 12.67
N GLY A 241 -23.92 -30.12 12.00
CA GLY A 241 -24.37 -28.84 12.52
C GLY A 241 -23.40 -28.16 13.49
N ARG A 242 -22.21 -28.71 13.71
CA ARG A 242 -21.13 -28.04 14.45
C ARG A 242 -20.32 -27.13 13.52
N PHE A 243 -19.62 -26.18 14.11
CA PHE A 243 -18.79 -25.20 13.38
C PHE A 243 -17.31 -25.43 13.61
N ILE A 244 -16.50 -25.09 12.62
CA ILE A 244 -15.05 -25.22 12.69
C ILE A 244 -14.43 -23.95 13.26
N SER A 245 -13.52 -24.13 14.22
CA SER A 245 -12.46 -23.16 14.52
C SER A 245 -11.10 -23.79 14.23
N CYS A 246 -10.17 -22.96 13.79
CA CYS A 246 -8.80 -23.35 13.47
C CYS A 246 -7.81 -22.61 14.36
N ARG A 247 -6.69 -23.24 14.68
CA ARG A 247 -5.63 -22.62 15.49
C ARG A 247 -4.45 -22.23 14.60
N ARG A 248 -4.03 -20.97 14.73
CA ARG A 248 -2.93 -20.40 13.97
C ARG A 248 -1.62 -21.13 14.25
N SER A 249 -0.85 -21.38 13.20
CA SER A 249 0.40 -22.14 13.27
C SER A 249 1.48 -21.40 14.06
N PRO A 250 2.47 -22.11 14.66
CA PRO A 250 3.49 -21.48 15.51
C PRO A 250 4.36 -20.42 14.83
N GLU A 251 4.47 -20.46 13.51
CA GLU A 251 5.28 -19.55 12.70
C GLU A 251 4.52 -18.28 12.29
N GLU A 252 3.22 -18.21 12.61
CA GLU A 252 2.36 -17.09 12.24
C GLU A 252 2.21 -16.04 13.36
N SER A 253 1.81 -14.83 12.96
CA SER A 253 1.33 -13.83 13.92
C SER A 253 0.16 -14.37 14.72
N PHE A 254 0.06 -14.04 16.01
CA PHE A 254 -0.95 -14.60 16.93
C PHE A 254 -0.93 -16.14 17.04
N SER A 255 0.24 -16.76 16.86
CA SER A 255 0.47 -18.20 17.04
C SER A 255 -0.26 -18.76 18.26
N GLY A 256 -0.98 -19.87 18.07
CA GLY A 256 -1.69 -20.57 19.13
C GLY A 256 -3.07 -20.01 19.48
N MET A 257 -3.45 -18.85 18.95
CA MET A 257 -4.81 -18.32 19.04
C MET A 257 -5.72 -19.00 18.01
N TRP A 258 -7.02 -18.97 18.27
CA TRP A 258 -8.05 -19.52 17.40
C TRP A 258 -8.66 -18.46 16.49
N GLU A 259 -9.09 -18.89 15.31
CA GLU A 259 -9.76 -18.09 14.29
C GLU A 259 -10.75 -18.90 13.46
N PHE A 260 -11.61 -18.20 12.74
CA PHE A 260 -12.39 -18.79 11.65
C PHE A 260 -11.49 -18.88 10.42
N ALA A 261 -11.51 -20.01 9.72
CA ALA A 261 -10.74 -20.21 8.49
C ALA A 261 -11.16 -19.23 7.40
N GLY A 262 -10.23 -18.86 6.52
CA GLY A 262 -10.40 -17.85 5.49
C GLY A 262 -9.19 -16.94 5.38
N GLY A 263 -9.24 -15.98 4.46
CA GLY A 263 -8.06 -15.17 4.16
C GLY A 263 -8.37 -13.88 3.41
N LYS A 264 -7.32 -13.32 2.80
CA LYS A 264 -7.41 -12.01 2.16
C LYS A 264 -8.20 -12.12 0.86
N VAL A 265 -9.07 -11.15 0.63
CA VAL A 265 -9.77 -11.02 -0.64
C VAL A 265 -8.80 -10.49 -1.68
N GLU A 266 -8.65 -11.20 -2.78
CA GLU A 266 -7.76 -10.80 -3.87
C GLU A 266 -8.40 -9.75 -4.79
N ARG A 267 -7.58 -9.12 -5.63
CA ARG A 267 -8.05 -8.07 -6.55
C ARG A 267 -9.05 -8.67 -7.55
N GLY A 268 -10.25 -8.09 -7.59
CA GLY A 268 -11.33 -8.51 -8.48
C GLY A 268 -12.20 -9.64 -7.93
N GLU A 269 -11.88 -10.16 -6.74
CA GLU A 269 -12.59 -11.24 -6.08
C GLU A 269 -13.73 -10.69 -5.19
N SER A 270 -14.89 -11.36 -5.23
CA SER A 270 -15.98 -11.14 -4.25
C SER A 270 -15.74 -11.92 -2.96
N ILE A 271 -16.43 -11.57 -1.87
CA ILE A 271 -16.28 -12.32 -0.60
C ILE A 271 -16.60 -13.82 -0.77
N PRO A 272 -17.68 -14.23 -1.46
CA PRO A 272 -17.95 -15.66 -1.69
C PRO A 272 -16.86 -16.38 -2.48
N GLU A 273 -16.29 -15.73 -3.51
CA GLU A 273 -15.20 -16.32 -4.30
C GLU A 273 -13.95 -16.52 -3.43
N ALA A 274 -13.60 -15.53 -2.62
CA ALA A 274 -12.50 -15.61 -1.66
C ALA A 274 -12.69 -16.76 -0.68
N LEU A 275 -13.88 -16.92 -0.10
CA LEU A 275 -14.17 -18.00 0.84
C LEU A 275 -14.04 -19.38 0.19
N ILE A 276 -14.51 -19.54 -1.05
CA ILE A 276 -14.41 -20.83 -1.76
C ILE A 276 -12.93 -21.19 -1.99
N ARG A 277 -12.13 -20.23 -2.45
CA ARG A 277 -10.68 -20.43 -2.68
C ARG A 277 -9.94 -20.71 -1.38
N GLU A 278 -10.05 -19.82 -0.40
CA GLU A 278 -9.31 -19.91 0.87
C GLU A 278 -9.65 -21.21 1.61
N ILE A 279 -10.91 -21.65 1.63
CA ILE A 279 -11.29 -22.88 2.34
C ILE A 279 -10.82 -24.15 1.63
N ASP A 280 -10.73 -24.15 0.30
CA ASP A 280 -10.06 -25.25 -0.41
C ASP A 280 -8.56 -25.26 -0.11
N GLU A 281 -7.89 -24.11 -0.11
CA GLU A 281 -6.46 -23.98 0.16
C GLU A 281 -6.09 -24.36 1.60
N GLU A 282 -6.88 -23.92 2.59
CA GLU A 282 -6.59 -24.13 4.01
C GLU A 282 -7.08 -25.47 4.56
N LEU A 283 -8.24 -25.94 4.06
CA LEU A 283 -8.93 -27.12 4.61
C LEU A 283 -9.19 -28.24 3.59
N GLY A 284 -9.09 -27.97 2.29
CA GLY A 284 -9.25 -28.96 1.21
C GLY A 284 -10.67 -29.51 1.11
N VAL A 285 -11.68 -28.66 1.30
CA VAL A 285 -13.11 -29.00 1.25
C VAL A 285 -13.89 -28.04 0.37
N GLU A 286 -14.95 -28.55 -0.27
CA GLU A 286 -15.88 -27.73 -1.03
C GLU A 286 -16.99 -27.21 -0.12
N ILE A 287 -17.31 -25.92 -0.28
CA ILE A 287 -18.30 -25.23 0.53
C ILE A 287 -19.41 -24.59 -0.30
N GLU A 288 -20.58 -24.46 0.31
CA GLU A 288 -21.65 -23.57 -0.12
C GLU A 288 -21.65 -22.33 0.77
N VAL A 289 -21.53 -21.14 0.17
CA VAL A 289 -21.60 -19.86 0.86
C VAL A 289 -23.07 -19.44 1.00
N LYS A 290 -23.60 -19.42 2.23
CA LYS A 290 -25.03 -19.18 2.51
C LYS A 290 -25.40 -17.70 2.60
N GLY A 291 -24.48 -16.86 3.08
CA GLY A 291 -24.69 -15.42 3.17
C GLY A 291 -23.91 -14.73 4.30
N ALA A 292 -23.87 -13.40 4.24
CA ALA A 292 -23.21 -12.56 5.21
C ALA A 292 -23.83 -12.68 6.61
N LEU A 293 -22.98 -12.68 7.64
CA LEU A 293 -23.39 -12.63 9.04
C LEU A 293 -23.02 -11.30 9.68
N VAL A 294 -21.72 -10.98 9.70
CA VAL A 294 -21.18 -9.81 10.38
C VAL A 294 -20.05 -9.22 9.57
N LYS A 295 -20.07 -7.90 9.42
CA LYS A 295 -18.92 -7.08 9.01
C LYS A 295 -18.33 -6.40 10.24
N HIS A 296 -17.01 -6.45 10.36
CA HIS A 296 -16.28 -5.78 11.44
C HIS A 296 -15.05 -5.07 10.88
N VAL A 297 -14.80 -3.85 11.36
CA VAL A 297 -13.65 -3.06 10.90
C VAL A 297 -12.75 -2.81 12.11
N HIS A 298 -11.50 -3.26 11.97
CA HIS A 298 -10.39 -2.95 12.87
C HIS A 298 -9.65 -1.75 12.32
N GLU A 299 -9.79 -0.62 13.01
CA GLU A 299 -9.12 0.61 12.63
C GLU A 299 -7.88 0.83 13.51
N MET A 300 -6.70 0.66 12.92
CA MET A 300 -5.42 1.04 13.53
C MET A 300 -4.91 2.32 12.87
N ALA A 301 -3.99 3.05 13.50
CA ALA A 301 -3.46 4.28 12.89
C ALA A 301 -2.88 4.03 11.48
N HIS A 302 -2.12 2.94 11.31
CA HIS A 302 -1.34 2.64 10.12
C HIS A 302 -2.00 1.68 9.12
N LEU A 303 -3.15 1.09 9.47
CA LEU A 303 -3.80 0.03 8.69
C LEU A 303 -5.28 -0.08 9.09
N GLU A 304 -6.14 -0.32 8.11
CA GLU A 304 -7.53 -0.73 8.30
C GLU A 304 -7.68 -2.20 7.89
N ILE A 305 -8.33 -3.01 8.72
CA ILE A 305 -8.68 -4.39 8.38
C ILE A 305 -10.21 -4.52 8.44
N GLU A 306 -10.81 -4.92 7.34
CA GLU A 306 -12.24 -5.19 7.24
C GLU A 306 -12.47 -6.70 7.18
N LEU A 307 -13.07 -7.25 8.23
CA LEU A 307 -13.44 -8.66 8.35
C LEU A 307 -14.89 -8.87 7.91
N HIS A 308 -15.09 -9.81 6.99
CA HIS A 308 -16.39 -10.26 6.51
C HIS A 308 -16.64 -11.70 6.93
N ALA A 309 -17.42 -11.90 8.00
CA ALA A 309 -17.82 -13.22 8.46
C ALA A 309 -19.09 -13.69 7.76
N TRP A 310 -19.03 -14.85 7.12
CA TRP A 310 -20.12 -15.42 6.32
C TRP A 310 -20.44 -16.85 6.78
N HIS A 311 -21.73 -17.19 6.79
CA HIS A 311 -22.15 -18.56 7.03
C HIS A 311 -21.82 -19.39 5.80
N CYS A 312 -21.01 -20.43 6.01
CA CYS A 312 -20.64 -21.38 4.98
C CYS A 312 -21.03 -22.79 5.45
N LYS A 313 -21.27 -23.70 4.51
CA LYS A 313 -21.56 -25.10 4.81
C LYS A 313 -20.67 -26.02 3.97
N ILE A 314 -20.08 -27.02 4.60
CA ILE A 314 -19.35 -28.07 3.87
C ILE A 314 -20.35 -28.90 3.07
N ILE A 315 -20.13 -28.99 1.76
CA ILE A 315 -20.93 -29.81 0.85
C ILE A 315 -20.19 -31.07 0.39
N SER A 316 -18.86 -31.05 0.40
CA SER A 316 -18.03 -32.19 0.01
C SER A 316 -16.66 -32.16 0.71
N GLY A 317 -16.07 -33.34 0.92
CA GLY A 317 -14.75 -33.49 1.54
C GLY A 317 -14.77 -33.63 3.06
N GLN A 318 -13.58 -33.75 3.63
CA GLN A 318 -13.32 -33.74 5.08
C GLN A 318 -12.20 -32.75 5.36
N PRO A 319 -12.39 -31.80 6.31
CA PRO A 319 -11.38 -30.79 6.62
C PRO A 319 -10.05 -31.43 7.00
N ARG A 320 -8.97 -30.90 6.42
CA ARG A 320 -7.59 -31.28 6.71
C ARG A 320 -6.83 -30.06 7.19
N LEU A 321 -5.84 -30.30 8.06
CA LEU A 321 -4.95 -29.25 8.54
C LEU A 321 -3.85 -29.03 7.50
N ILE A 322 -4.07 -28.11 6.55
CA ILE A 322 -3.07 -27.76 5.53
C ILE A 322 -2.20 -26.60 6.02
N VAL A 323 -2.84 -25.53 6.51
CA VAL A 323 -2.17 -24.32 7.01
C VAL A 323 -2.16 -24.25 8.55
N HIS A 324 -3.27 -24.62 9.18
CA HIS A 324 -3.44 -24.58 10.64
C HIS A 324 -2.83 -25.79 11.35
N ASP A 325 -2.51 -25.65 12.63
CA ASP A 325 -1.89 -26.74 13.40
C ASP A 325 -2.92 -27.58 14.20
N LYS A 326 -4.12 -27.04 14.43
CA LYS A 326 -5.24 -27.71 15.10
C LYS A 326 -6.58 -27.21 14.58
N LEU A 327 -7.58 -28.09 14.68
CA LEU A 327 -8.98 -27.80 14.36
C LEU A 327 -9.87 -28.32 15.50
N ARG A 328 -10.95 -27.59 15.79
CA ARG A 328 -12.00 -28.00 16.72
C ARG A 328 -13.38 -27.81 16.10
N TRP A 329 -14.28 -28.70 16.50
CA TRP A 329 -15.70 -28.65 16.17
C TRP A 329 -16.47 -28.13 17.38
N LEU A 330 -17.09 -26.97 17.24
CA LEU A 330 -17.78 -26.25 18.30
C LEU A 330 -19.28 -26.25 18.07
N LYS A 331 -20.04 -26.30 19.15
CA LYS A 331 -21.43 -25.82 19.08
C LYS A 331 -21.42 -24.30 19.18
N VAL A 332 -22.53 -23.68 18.77
CA VAL A 332 -22.66 -22.22 18.83
C VAL A 332 -22.50 -21.71 20.26
N GLU A 333 -23.01 -22.44 21.26
CA GLU A 333 -22.91 -22.06 22.67
C GLU A 333 -21.46 -21.99 23.16
N ASP A 334 -20.59 -22.82 22.59
CA ASP A 334 -19.18 -22.98 23.01
C ASP A 334 -18.24 -21.98 22.31
N PHE A 335 -18.75 -21.11 21.43
CA PHE A 335 -17.89 -20.19 20.66
C PHE A 335 -17.00 -19.36 21.59
N LEU A 336 -17.53 -18.75 22.65
CA LEU A 336 -16.73 -17.87 23.52
C LEU A 336 -15.80 -18.61 24.49
N ASP A 337 -15.77 -19.95 24.46
CA ASP A 337 -14.85 -20.75 25.28
C ASP A 337 -13.48 -20.97 24.61
N GLU A 338 -13.35 -20.65 23.33
CA GLU A 338 -12.08 -20.71 22.60
C GLU A 338 -11.18 -19.50 22.87
N GLU A 339 -9.87 -19.73 22.77
CA GLU A 339 -8.84 -18.68 22.92
C GLU A 339 -8.68 -17.89 21.61
N TRP A 340 -9.71 -17.12 21.26
CA TRP A 340 -9.69 -16.28 20.06
C TRP A 340 -8.68 -15.15 20.15
N ILE A 341 -8.31 -14.63 18.97
CA ILE A 341 -7.67 -13.32 18.88
C ILE A 341 -8.57 -12.29 19.56
N ALA A 342 -8.05 -11.58 20.57
CA ALA A 342 -8.82 -10.68 21.42
C ALA A 342 -9.55 -9.58 20.62
N ALA A 343 -8.93 -9.12 19.51
CA ALA A 343 -9.54 -8.16 18.61
C ALA A 343 -10.85 -8.67 18.00
N ASP A 344 -10.97 -9.98 17.73
CA ASP A 344 -12.11 -10.56 17.00
C ASP A 344 -13.28 -10.95 17.90
N LEU A 345 -13.09 -10.96 19.22
CA LEU A 345 -14.13 -11.29 20.20
C LEU A 345 -15.45 -10.50 20.02
N PRO A 346 -15.45 -9.18 19.71
CA PRO A 346 -16.68 -8.44 19.41
C PRO A 346 -17.43 -8.98 18.19
N MET A 347 -16.72 -9.42 17.15
CA MET A 347 -17.32 -10.04 15.97
C MET A 347 -17.88 -11.41 16.31
N ILE A 348 -17.10 -12.26 17.00
CA ILE A 348 -17.49 -13.62 17.40
C ILE A 348 -18.73 -13.60 18.29
N SER A 349 -18.80 -12.69 19.27
CA SER A 349 -19.98 -12.53 20.13
C SER A 349 -21.23 -12.15 19.35
N LYS A 350 -21.11 -11.32 18.30
CA LYS A 350 -22.24 -10.98 17.42
C LYS A 350 -22.68 -12.19 16.59
N ILE A 351 -21.74 -12.93 16.02
CA ILE A 351 -22.01 -14.17 15.26
C ILE A 351 -22.74 -15.17 16.13
N GLN A 352 -22.24 -15.44 17.34
CA GLN A 352 -22.85 -16.36 18.29
C GLN A 352 -24.31 -16.00 18.57
N LYS A 353 -24.59 -14.74 18.89
CA LYS A 353 -25.96 -14.25 19.14
C LYS A 353 -26.87 -14.42 17.92
N LEU A 354 -26.37 -14.10 16.72
CA LEU A 354 -27.12 -14.25 15.48
C LEU A 354 -27.51 -15.71 15.24
N LEU A 355 -26.55 -16.63 15.38
CA LEU A 355 -26.80 -18.05 15.18
C LEU A 355 -27.76 -18.63 16.23
N LEU A 356 -27.59 -18.31 17.52
CA LEU A 356 -28.52 -18.74 18.56
C LEU A 356 -29.94 -18.24 18.34
N SER A 357 -30.12 -17.02 17.80
CA SER A 357 -31.45 -16.48 17.51
C SER A 357 -32.14 -17.13 16.30
N ARG A 358 -31.36 -17.65 15.35
CA ARG A 358 -31.89 -18.34 14.16
C ARG A 358 -32.33 -19.77 14.45
N THR A 359 -31.77 -20.42 15.47
CA THR A 359 -32.15 -21.77 15.91
C THR A 359 -33.48 -21.81 16.70
N ILE A 360 -34.12 -20.66 16.96
CA ILE A 360 -35.39 -20.53 17.72
C ILE A 360 -36.63 -20.41 16.80
N LEU A 361 -36.47 -20.47 15.48
CA LEU A 361 -37.56 -20.58 14.49
C LEU A 361 -37.54 -21.96 13.83
#